data_AF-A0A482T2E4-F1
#
_entry.id   AF-A0A482T2E4-F1
#
_cell.length_a   1.000
_cell.length_b   1.000
_cell.length_c   1.000
_cell.angle_alpha   90.00
_cell.angle_beta   90.00
_cell.angle_gamma   90.00
#
_symmetry.space_group_name_H-M   'P 1'
#
loop_
_entity.id
_entity.type
_entity.pdbx_description
1 polymer ?
#
loop_
_entity_poly.entity_id
_entity_poly.type
_entity_poly.pdbx_seq_one_letter_code
_entity_poly.pdbx_strand_id
1 'polypeptide(L)' 'MVNLPVPTVEQAAIVIVAFQAGAACPVYYYQERMRGFGRAMVNQLPYRSPPGVDEEQAMQDAVENPDE' A
#
# COMPACT_ATOMS: atom_id res chain seq x y z
N MET A 1 -15.46 -19.75 3.70
CA MET A 1 -14.04 -20.13 3.54
C MET A 1 -13.69 -20.04 2.07
N VAL A 2 -12.78 -19.13 1.70
CA VAL A 2 -12.32 -18.98 0.31
C VAL A 2 -11.28 -20.07 0.04
N ASN A 3 -11.54 -20.94 -0.94
CA ASN A 3 -10.57 -21.94 -1.38
C ASN A 3 -9.70 -21.31 -2.46
N LEU A 4 -8.48 -20.89 -2.09
CA LEU A 4 -7.51 -20.37 -3.06
C LEU A 4 -6.73 -21.54 -3.67
N PRO A 5 -6.63 -21.62 -5.00
CA PRO A 5 -5.84 -22.66 -5.64
C PRO A 5 -4.38 -22.53 -5.22
N VAL A 6 -3.78 -23.65 -4.80
CA VAL A 6 -2.35 -23.72 -4.49
C VAL A 6 -1.58 -23.52 -5.81
N PRO A 7 -0.65 -22.57 -5.89
CA PRO A 7 0.09 -22.30 -7.12
C PRO A 7 0.95 -23.50 -7.51
N THR A 8 1.11 -23.72 -8.81
CA THR A 8 2.08 -24.70 -9.31
C THR A 8 3.51 -24.24 -9.02
N VAL A 9 4.46 -25.17 -9.03
CA VAL A 9 5.88 -24.85 -8.80
C VAL A 9 6.39 -23.81 -9.80
N GLU A 10 5.95 -23.88 -11.05
CA GLU A 10 6.28 -22.91 -12.10
C GLU A 10 5.76 -21.51 -11.77
N GLN A 11 4.52 -21.40 -11.28
CA GLN A 11 3.94 -20.12 -10.87
C GLN A 11 4.69 -19.53 -9.67
N ALA A 12 5.05 -20.35 -8.68
CA ALA A 12 5.84 -19.91 -7.55
C ALA A 12 7.24 -19.43 -7.98
N ALA A 13 7.89 -20.15 -8.90
CA ALA A 13 9.19 -19.76 -9.44
C ALA A 13 9.14 -18.42 -10.18
N ILE A 14 8.10 -18.18 -11.00
CA ILE A 14 7.90 -16.89 -11.69
C ILE A 14 7.74 -15.75 -10.69
N VAL A 15 6.96 -15.94 -9.63
CA VAL A 15 6.77 -14.92 -8.58
C VAL A 15 8.10 -14.60 -7.88
N ILE A 16 8.88 -15.62 -7.54
CA ILE A 16 10.18 -15.44 -6.87
C ILE A 16 11.16 -14.70 -7.80
N VAL A 17 11.23 -15.07 -9.08
CA VAL A 17 12.11 -14.42 -10.06
C VAL A 17 11.68 -12.97 -10.28
N ALA A 18 10.39 -12.70 -10.42
CA ALA A 18 9.87 -11.33 -10.56
C ALA A 18 10.18 -10.47 -9.33
N PHE A 19 10.06 -11.04 -8.13
CA PHE A 19 10.44 -10.39 -6.88
C PHE A 19 11.93 -10.06 -6.83
N GLN A 20 12.80 -11.03 -7.15
CA GLN A 20 14.26 -10.83 -7.18
C GLN A 20 14.69 -9.83 -8.27
N ALA A 21 14.08 -9.88 -9.45
CA ALA A 21 14.32 -8.93 -10.52
C ALA A 21 13.89 -7.50 -10.11
N GLY A 22 12.78 -7.37 -9.36
CA GLY A 22 12.36 -6.11 -8.75
C GLY A 22 13.31 -5.63 -7.64
N ALA A 23 13.89 -6.55 -6.87
CA ALA A 23 14.86 -6.26 -5.81
C ALA A 23 16.26 -5.91 -6.33
N ALA A 24 16.59 -6.28 -7.58
CA ALA A 24 17.84 -5.88 -8.24
C ALA A 24 17.88 -4.40 -8.66
N CYS A 25 16.80 -3.64 -8.45
CA CYS A 25 16.86 -2.19 -8.54
C CYS A 25 17.80 -1.64 -7.44
N PRO A 26 18.67 -0.67 -7.76
CA PRO A 26 19.46 0.02 -6.75
C PRO A 26 18.57 0.46 -5.59
N VAL A 27 19.05 0.32 -4.36
CA VAL A 27 18.29 0.53 -3.12
C VAL A 27 17.46 1.82 -3.16
N TYR A 28 17.99 2.88 -3.78
CA TYR A 28 17.29 4.14 -4.02
C TYR A 28 15.98 4.00 -4.83
N TYR A 29 16.01 3.32 -5.98
CA TYR A 29 14.82 3.12 -6.82
C TYR A 29 13.81 2.15 -6.20
N TYR A 30 14.28 1.21 -5.38
CA TYR A 30 13.40 0.35 -4.61
C TYR A 30 12.64 1.13 -3.54
N GLN A 31 13.31 2.03 -2.81
CA GLN A 31 12.67 2.91 -1.84
C GLN A 31 11.59 3.80 -2.48
N GLU A 32 11.88 4.37 -3.65
CA GLU A 32 10.91 5.21 -4.35
C GLU A 32 9.68 4.41 -4.81
N ARG A 33 9.87 3.19 -5.32
CA ARG A 33 8.77 2.27 -5.65
C ARG A 33 7.95 1.89 -4.43
N MET A 34 8.57 1.56 -3.31
CA MET A 34 7.86 1.20 -2.08
C MET A 34 7.06 2.38 -1.52
N ARG A 35 7.60 3.61 -1.60
CA ARG A 35 6.88 4.83 -1.23
C ARG A 35 5.67 5.08 -2.15
N GLY A 36 5.85 4.96 -3.47
CA GLY A 36 4.77 5.13 -4.43
C GLY A 36 3.67 4.07 -4.31
N PHE A 37 4.07 2.80 -4.17
CA PHE A 37 3.16 1.69 -3.93
C PHE A 37 2.39 1.86 -2.61
N GLY A 38 3.08 2.26 -1.53
CA GLY A 38 2.45 2.55 -0.25
C GLY A 38 1.39 3.64 -0.35
N ARG A 39 1.69 4.76 -1.02
CA ARG A 39 0.71 5.84 -1.28
C ARG A 39 -0.48 5.34 -2.09
N ALA A 40 -0.25 4.55 -3.14
CA ALA A 40 -1.32 4.00 -3.96
C ALA A 40 -2.24 3.05 -3.17
N MET A 41 -1.68 2.22 -2.30
CA MET A 41 -2.44 1.33 -1.42
C MET A 41 -3.22 2.11 -0.36
N VAL A 42 -2.60 3.11 0.28
CA VAL A 42 -3.26 3.93 1.31
C VAL A 42 -4.41 4.74 0.70
N ASN A 43 -4.27 5.24 -0.52
CA ASN A 43 -5.36 5.95 -1.23
C ASN A 43 -6.59 5.08 -1.50
N GLN A 44 -6.49 3.75 -1.42
CA GLN A 44 -7.64 2.85 -1.56
C GLN A 44 -8.35 2.58 -0.23
N LEU A 45 -7.75 2.94 0.90
CA LEU A 45 -8.39 2.78 2.20
C LEU A 45 -9.50 3.82 2.35
N PRO A 46 -10.73 3.41 2.74
CA PRO A 46 -11.77 4.38 3.05
C PRO A 46 -11.32 5.23 4.24
N TYR A 47 -11.38 6.55 4.08
CA TYR A 47 -11.17 7.46 5.19
C TYR A 47 -12.23 7.19 6.26
N ARG A 48 -11.81 7.17 7.53
CA ARG A 48 -12.73 6.97 8.65
C ARG A 48 -12.48 8.08 9.64
N SER A 49 -13.47 8.94 9.79
CA SER A 49 -13.43 10.02 10.77
C SER A 49 -13.32 9.45 12.20
N PRO A 50 -12.66 10.20 13.11
CA PRO A 50 -12.64 9.87 14.53
C PRO A 50 -14.07 9.77 15.09
N PRO A 51 -14.29 8.95 16.14
CA PRO A 51 -15.60 8.84 16.77
C PRO A 51 -16.12 10.21 17.25
N GLY A 52 -17.31 10.61 16.80
CA GLY A 52 -17.94 11.86 17.21
C GLY A 52 -17.60 13.09 16.37
N VAL A 53 -16.81 12.94 15.30
CA VAL A 53 -16.48 14.01 14.34
C VAL A 53 -17.05 13.67 12.97
N ASP A 54 -17.67 14.65 12.33
CA ASP A 54 -18.15 14.51 10.96
C ASP A 54 -16.99 14.38 9.97
N GLU A 55 -17.22 13.70 8.84
CA GLU A 55 -16.18 13.40 7.87
C GLU A 55 -15.59 14.67 7.22
N GLU A 56 -16.43 15.66 6.90
CA GLU A 56 -15.96 16.91 6.30
C GLU A 56 -15.12 17.72 7.29
N GLN A 57 -15.53 17.77 8.55
CA GLN A 57 -14.81 18.49 9.59
C GLN A 57 -13.47 17.82 9.91
N ALA A 58 -13.44 16.49 9.99
CA ALA A 58 -12.21 15.74 10.23
C ALA A 58 -11.20 15.87 9.08
N MET A 59 -11.67 15.99 7.83
CA MET A 59 -10.80 16.28 6.68
C MET A 59 -10.27 17.72 6.69
N GLN A 60 -11.09 18.70 7.05
CA GLN A 60 -10.65 20.10 7.18
C GLN A 60 -9.58 20.25 8.26
N ASP A 61 -9.81 19.65 9.44
CA ASP A 61 -8.86 19.68 10.55
C ASP A 61 -7.52 19.04 10.16
N ALA A 62 -7.54 17.93 9.40
CA ALA A 62 -6.32 17.26 8.92
C ALA A 62 -5.52 18.08 7.89
N VAL A 63 -6.17 19.02 7.18
CA VAL A 63 -5.52 19.92 6.23
C VAL A 63 -4.99 21.17 6.93
N GLU A 64 -5.74 21.71 7.89
CA GLU A 64 -5.39 22.96 8.58
C GLU A 64 -4.37 22.75 9.71
N ASN A 65 -4.39 21.60 10.39
CA ASN A 65 -3.49 21.30 11.53
C ASN A 65 -2.78 19.94 11.36
N PRO A 66 -1.84 19.80 10.41
CA PRO A 66 -1.18 18.52 10.14
C PRO A 66 -0.18 18.05 11.21
N ASP A 67 0.14 18.90 12.20
CA ASP A 67 1.18 18.68 13.22
C ASP A 67 0.64 18.50 14.66
N GLU A 68 -0.68 18.52 14.86
CA GLU A 68 -1.37 18.12 16.12
C GLU A 68 -1.84 16.66 16.08
#